data_AF-A0A7S2CBJ2-F1
#
_entry.id   AF-A0A7S2CBJ2-F1
#
_cell.length_a   1.000
_cell.length_b   1.000
_cell.length_c   1.000
_cell.angle_alpha   90.00
_cell.angle_beta   90.00
_cell.angle_gamma   90.00
#
_symmetry.space_group_name_H-M   'P 1'
#
loop_
_entity.id
_entity.type
_entity.pdbx_description
1 polymer ?
#
loop_
_entity_poly.entity_id
_entity_poly.type
_entity_poly.pdbx_seq_one_letter_code
_entity_poly.pdbx_strand_id
1 'polypeptide(L)'
;EQVELLNLQRDFENKYNEPSFIDTSVTDTIKKLVMLAGARQTDDDAVRPLLKYDRSTRLALLSDANKVGKTFKVPEKRFWHIKVKALAKSQQWEELKKFGGEKKSPIGYGPFAEACIEQRIAPEIVAPYIERIPSTEERYGLFMKINLWAKAIECAQKLKDRHRLLQVRALCKDPRFEKSVDQILTSGGI
;
A
#
# COMPACT_ATOMS: atom_id res chain seq x y z
N GLU A 1 -20.16 -19.85 -13.89
CA GLU A 1 -19.22 -18.80 -13.41
C GLU A 1 -19.38 -17.47 -14.15
N GLN A 2 -19.25 -17.40 -15.48
CA GLN A 2 -19.38 -16.12 -16.21
C GLN A 2 -20.76 -15.46 -16.06
N VAL A 3 -21.85 -16.22 -16.17
CA VAL A 3 -23.23 -15.70 -15.98
C VAL A 3 -23.46 -15.17 -14.56
N GLU A 4 -22.86 -15.82 -13.55
CA GLU A 4 -22.96 -15.39 -12.15
C GLU A 4 -22.20 -14.08 -11.90
N LEU A 5 -21.01 -13.93 -12.51
CA LEU A 5 -20.25 -12.69 -12.45
C LEU A 5 -21.01 -11.54 -13.10
N LEU A 6 -21.59 -11.74 -14.28
CA LEU A 6 -22.39 -10.72 -14.97
C LEU A 6 -23.61 -10.30 -14.17
N ASN A 7 -24.29 -11.24 -13.51
CA ASN A 7 -25.42 -10.92 -12.64
C ASN A 7 -24.97 -10.08 -11.42
N LEU A 8 -23.88 -10.48 -10.74
CA LEU A 8 -23.33 -9.70 -9.64
C LEU A 8 -22.88 -8.30 -10.07
N GLN A 9 -22.23 -8.19 -11.24
CA GLN A 9 -21.82 -6.91 -11.80
C GLN A 9 -23.03 -6.01 -12.03
N ARG A 10 -24.10 -6.53 -12.65
CA ARG A 10 -25.35 -5.78 -12.86
C ARG A 10 -26.00 -5.36 -11.55
N ASP A 11 -26.00 -6.21 -10.54
CA ASP A 11 -26.49 -5.86 -9.20
C ASP A 11 -25.68 -4.70 -8.60
N PHE A 12 -24.36 -4.69 -8.80
CA PHE A 12 -23.50 -3.59 -8.35
C PHE A 12 -23.75 -2.30 -9.11
N GLU A 13 -23.94 -2.34 -10.43
CA GLU A 13 -24.26 -1.14 -11.22
C GLU A 13 -25.55 -0.50 -10.71
N ASN A 14 -26.58 -1.30 -10.47
CA ASN A 14 -27.87 -0.83 -9.93
C ASN A 14 -27.73 -0.31 -8.49
N LYS A 15 -27.02 -1.04 -7.64
CA LYS A 15 -26.87 -0.71 -6.21
C LYS A 15 -26.08 0.58 -5.99
N TYR A 16 -25.03 0.82 -6.79
CA TYR A 16 -24.11 1.94 -6.61
C TYR A 16 -24.29 3.07 -7.63
N ASN A 17 -25.24 2.90 -8.55
CA ASN A 17 -25.47 3.77 -9.71
C ASN A 17 -24.15 4.02 -10.49
N GLU A 18 -23.46 2.93 -10.81
CA GLU A 18 -22.13 2.92 -11.43
C GLU A 18 -22.10 2.01 -12.68
N PRO A 19 -22.30 2.56 -13.89
CA PRO A 19 -22.54 1.78 -15.11
C PRO A 19 -21.25 1.27 -15.75
N SER A 20 -20.35 0.68 -14.96
CA SER A 20 -19.01 0.37 -15.43
C SER A 20 -18.40 -0.91 -14.83
N PHE A 21 -19.24 -1.79 -14.29
CA PHE A 21 -18.85 -3.10 -13.77
C PHE A 21 -18.96 -4.22 -14.80
N ILE A 22 -19.88 -4.12 -15.76
CA ILE A 22 -20.12 -5.17 -16.76
C ILE A 22 -18.87 -5.44 -17.60
N ASP A 23 -18.71 -6.71 -18.00
CA ASP A 23 -17.60 -7.24 -18.83
C ASP A 23 -16.19 -7.03 -18.23
N THR A 24 -16.10 -6.79 -16.92
CA THR A 24 -14.82 -6.75 -16.22
C THR A 24 -14.42 -8.13 -15.71
N SER A 25 -13.11 -8.38 -15.58
CA SER A 25 -12.64 -9.61 -14.92
C SER A 25 -13.00 -9.61 -13.43
N VAL A 26 -13.04 -10.77 -12.77
CA VAL A 26 -13.21 -10.87 -11.30
C VAL A 26 -12.22 -9.95 -10.57
N THR A 27 -10.99 -9.88 -11.05
CA THR A 27 -9.93 -9.03 -10.48
C THR A 27 -10.27 -7.55 -10.61
N ASP A 28 -10.73 -7.14 -11.80
CA ASP A 28 -11.09 -5.75 -12.07
C ASP A 28 -12.37 -5.35 -11.34
N THR A 29 -13.36 -6.24 -11.22
CA THR A 29 -14.55 -6.02 -10.39
C THR A 29 -14.17 -5.76 -8.93
N ILE A 30 -13.33 -6.60 -8.32
CA ILE A 30 -12.84 -6.42 -6.94
C ILE A 30 -12.10 -5.09 -6.81
N LYS A 31 -11.15 -4.83 -7.72
CA LYS A 31 -10.36 -3.60 -7.73
C LYS A 31 -11.26 -2.37 -7.82
N LYS A 32 -12.28 -2.42 -8.68
CA LYS A 32 -13.21 -1.31 -8.91
C LYS A 32 -14.07 -1.02 -7.70
N LEU A 33 -14.64 -2.05 -7.05
CA LEU A 33 -15.38 -1.90 -5.79
C LEU A 33 -14.51 -1.20 -4.72
N VAL A 34 -13.26 -1.64 -4.57
CA VAL A 34 -12.33 -1.01 -3.61
C VAL A 34 -12.02 0.43 -4.01
N MET A 35 -11.71 0.70 -5.28
CA MET A 35 -11.40 2.05 -5.77
C MET A 35 -12.58 3.02 -5.58
N LEU A 36 -13.82 2.57 -5.85
CA LEU A 36 -15.03 3.36 -5.70
C LEU A 36 -15.28 3.75 -4.24
N ALA A 37 -14.92 2.89 -3.28
CA ALA A 37 -15.01 3.24 -1.88
C ALA A 37 -14.17 4.50 -1.57
N GLY A 38 -13.04 4.71 -2.25
CA GLY A 38 -12.20 5.90 -2.12
C GLY A 38 -12.47 7.01 -3.14
N ALA A 39 -13.49 6.86 -4.00
CA ALA A 39 -13.77 7.84 -5.04
C ALA A 39 -14.10 9.21 -4.43
N ARG A 40 -13.57 10.25 -5.06
CA ARG A 40 -13.84 11.64 -4.71
C ARG A 40 -14.58 12.30 -5.86
N GLN A 41 -15.52 13.16 -5.53
CA GLN A 41 -16.19 14.04 -6.47
C GLN A 41 -15.79 15.48 -6.17
N THR A 42 -15.68 16.28 -7.23
CA THR A 42 -15.59 17.72 -7.16
C THR A 42 -16.96 18.25 -7.55
N ASP A 43 -17.57 19.04 -6.69
CA ASP A 43 -18.66 19.91 -7.13
C ASP A 43 -17.98 21.12 -7.80
N ASP A 44 -18.55 21.65 -8.88
CA ASP A 44 -17.91 22.67 -9.74
C ASP A 44 -17.44 23.93 -8.95
N ASP A 45 -18.03 24.20 -7.79
CA ASP A 45 -17.71 25.32 -6.91
C ASP A 45 -16.81 24.96 -5.71
N ALA A 46 -16.41 23.69 -5.54
CA ALA A 46 -15.74 23.21 -4.33
C ALA A 46 -14.20 23.23 -4.44
N VAL A 47 -13.56 23.99 -3.53
CA VAL A 47 -12.09 24.06 -3.40
C VAL A 47 -11.45 22.73 -2.98
N ARG A 48 -12.20 21.83 -2.33
CA ARG A 48 -11.70 20.54 -1.83
C ARG A 48 -12.59 19.38 -2.28
N PRO A 49 -12.03 18.35 -2.96
CA PRO A 49 -12.80 17.16 -3.34
C PRO A 49 -13.37 16.43 -2.12
N LEU A 50 -14.67 16.15 -2.15
CA LEU A 50 -15.37 15.38 -1.13
C LEU A 50 -15.39 13.89 -1.53
N LEU A 51 -15.60 13.02 -0.54
CA LEU A 51 -15.87 11.62 -0.85
C LEU A 51 -17.20 11.52 -1.59
N LYS A 52 -17.21 10.79 -2.70
CA LYS A 52 -18.40 10.57 -3.53
C LYS A 52 -19.52 9.86 -2.75
N TYR A 53 -19.14 8.93 -1.89
CA TYR A 53 -20.06 8.08 -1.14
C TYR A 53 -19.95 8.31 0.36
N ASP A 54 -21.09 8.22 1.05
CA ASP A 54 -21.16 8.24 2.50
C ASP A 54 -20.44 7.03 3.12
N ARG A 55 -20.21 7.08 4.44
CA ARG A 55 -19.49 6.03 5.17
C ARG A 55 -20.12 4.65 5.01
N SER A 56 -21.45 4.53 5.06
CA SER A 56 -22.15 3.25 4.98
C SER A 56 -21.98 2.62 3.60
N THR A 57 -22.15 3.40 2.53
CA THR A 57 -21.97 2.97 1.15
C THR A 57 -20.52 2.55 0.87
N ARG A 58 -19.55 3.29 1.40
CA ARG A 58 -18.12 2.91 1.32
C ARG A 58 -17.83 1.57 1.99
N LEU A 59 -18.36 1.33 3.19
CA LEU A 59 -18.19 0.05 3.87
C LEU A 59 -18.88 -1.10 3.12
N ALA A 60 -20.04 -0.84 2.52
CA ALA A 60 -20.72 -1.80 1.66
C ALA A 60 -19.88 -2.17 0.44
N LEU A 61 -19.26 -1.19 -0.25
CA LEU A 61 -18.36 -1.42 -1.39
C LEU A 61 -17.17 -2.33 -1.01
N LEU A 62 -16.53 -2.07 0.15
CA LEU A 62 -15.44 -2.90 0.64
C LEU A 62 -15.89 -4.32 1.03
N SER A 63 -17.11 -4.44 1.57
CA SER A 63 -17.73 -5.73 1.90
C SER A 63 -18.01 -6.54 0.63
N ASP A 64 -18.58 -5.91 -0.39
CA ASP A 64 -18.90 -6.54 -1.67
C ASP A 64 -17.61 -6.97 -2.41
N ALA A 65 -16.53 -6.21 -2.30
CA ALA A 65 -15.22 -6.65 -2.81
C ALA A 65 -14.78 -7.97 -2.15
N ASN A 66 -14.96 -8.12 -0.83
CA ASN A 66 -14.68 -9.38 -0.13
C ASN A 66 -15.65 -10.49 -0.56
N LYS A 67 -16.93 -10.18 -0.80
CA LYS A 67 -17.95 -11.13 -1.28
C LYS A 67 -17.54 -11.71 -2.63
N VAL A 68 -17.19 -10.87 -3.60
CA VAL A 68 -16.71 -11.32 -4.93
C VAL A 68 -15.49 -12.23 -4.78
N GLY A 69 -14.51 -11.84 -3.95
CA GLY A 69 -13.34 -12.68 -3.68
C GLY A 69 -13.69 -14.08 -3.14
N LYS A 70 -14.69 -14.18 -2.25
CA LYS A 70 -15.16 -15.45 -1.70
C LYS A 70 -15.96 -16.27 -2.71
N THR A 71 -16.91 -15.65 -3.41
CA THR A 71 -17.79 -16.32 -4.40
C THR A 71 -16.96 -16.98 -5.50
N PHE A 72 -16.01 -16.26 -6.06
CA PHE A 72 -15.16 -16.75 -7.15
C PHE A 72 -13.86 -17.43 -6.65
N LYS A 73 -13.79 -17.76 -5.35
CA LYS A 73 -12.68 -18.51 -4.72
C LYS A 73 -11.30 -17.95 -5.09
N VAL A 74 -11.17 -16.62 -5.09
CA VAL A 74 -9.91 -15.95 -5.42
C VAL A 74 -8.86 -16.35 -4.39
N PRO A 75 -7.69 -16.88 -4.81
CA PRO A 75 -6.63 -17.27 -3.89
C PRO A 75 -6.26 -16.11 -2.96
N GLU A 76 -6.10 -16.40 -1.66
CA GLU A 76 -5.96 -15.37 -0.63
C GLU A 76 -4.83 -14.38 -0.95
N LYS A 77 -3.64 -14.87 -1.32
CA LYS A 77 -2.51 -14.02 -1.71
C LYS A 77 -2.86 -13.08 -2.88
N ARG A 78 -3.58 -13.58 -3.89
CA ARG A 78 -4.02 -12.77 -5.04
C ARG A 78 -5.00 -11.69 -4.59
N PHE A 79 -5.99 -12.04 -3.77
CA PHE A 79 -6.95 -11.08 -3.22
C PHE A 79 -6.26 -9.95 -2.44
N TRP A 80 -5.30 -10.30 -1.58
CA TRP A 80 -4.53 -9.32 -0.82
C TRP A 80 -3.75 -8.36 -1.71
N HIS A 81 -3.07 -8.85 -2.75
CA HIS A 81 -2.36 -7.97 -3.70
C HIS A 81 -3.31 -7.01 -4.42
N ILE A 82 -4.48 -7.49 -4.86
CA ILE A 82 -5.49 -6.65 -5.53
C ILE A 82 -5.96 -5.54 -4.58
N LYS A 83 -6.34 -5.92 -3.36
CA LYS A 83 -6.92 -5.00 -2.38
C LYS A 83 -5.90 -3.97 -1.90
N VAL A 84 -4.66 -4.36 -1.61
CA VAL A 84 -3.57 -3.43 -1.23
C VAL A 84 -3.32 -2.38 -2.31
N LYS A 85 -3.15 -2.83 -3.57
CA LYS A 85 -2.91 -1.92 -4.70
C LYS A 85 -4.09 -0.98 -4.92
N ALA A 86 -5.32 -1.49 -4.81
CA ALA A 86 -6.52 -0.67 -4.98
C ALA A 86 -6.71 0.36 -3.85
N LEU A 87 -6.53 -0.06 -2.58
CA LEU A 87 -6.60 0.85 -1.43
C LEU A 87 -5.55 1.96 -1.51
N ALA A 88 -4.32 1.62 -1.90
CA ALA A 88 -3.25 2.61 -2.08
C ALA A 88 -3.56 3.58 -3.23
N LYS A 89 -3.94 3.08 -4.41
CA LYS A 89 -4.28 3.92 -5.57
C LYS A 89 -5.46 4.87 -5.34
N SER A 90 -6.39 4.48 -4.48
CA SER A 90 -7.52 5.31 -4.07
C SER A 90 -7.25 6.10 -2.77
N GLN A 91 -6.01 6.09 -2.28
CA GLN A 91 -5.55 6.83 -1.11
C GLN A 91 -6.36 6.56 0.17
N GLN A 92 -6.87 5.33 0.32
CA GLN A 92 -7.64 4.90 1.49
C GLN A 92 -6.71 4.40 2.59
N TRP A 93 -5.87 5.30 3.12
CA TRP A 93 -4.78 4.94 4.05
C TRP A 93 -5.25 4.32 5.36
N GLU A 94 -6.35 4.80 5.92
CA GLU A 94 -6.93 4.22 7.15
C GLU A 94 -7.44 2.79 6.93
N GLU A 95 -8.10 2.53 5.80
CA GLU A 95 -8.56 1.19 5.44
C GLU A 95 -7.40 0.28 5.09
N LEU A 96 -6.33 0.80 4.49
CA LEU A 96 -5.08 0.04 4.24
C LEU A 96 -4.40 -0.37 5.55
N LYS A 97 -4.31 0.57 6.51
CA LYS A 97 -3.75 0.31 7.84
C LYS A 97 -4.56 -0.72 8.60
N LYS A 98 -5.89 -0.58 8.59
CA LYS A 98 -6.82 -1.55 9.17
C LYS A 98 -6.66 -2.93 8.53
N PHE A 99 -6.68 -3.00 7.20
CA PHE A 99 -6.52 -4.26 6.47
C PHE A 99 -5.19 -4.96 6.78
N GLY A 100 -4.10 -4.21 6.88
CA GLY A 100 -2.79 -4.74 7.29
C GLY A 100 -2.67 -5.05 8.79
N GLY A 101 -3.65 -4.68 9.61
CA GLY A 101 -3.69 -4.90 11.06
C GLY A 101 -4.64 -6.01 11.51
N GLU A 102 -5.68 -6.34 10.72
CA GLU A 102 -6.71 -7.32 11.06
C GLU A 102 -6.17 -8.74 11.28
N LYS A 103 -5.22 -9.18 10.45
CA LYS A 103 -4.53 -10.46 10.57
C LYS A 103 -3.15 -10.41 9.95
N LYS A 104 -2.30 -11.40 10.26
CA LYS A 104 -0.98 -11.54 9.63
C LYS A 104 -1.15 -11.62 8.11
N SER A 105 -0.49 -10.71 7.39
CA SER A 105 -0.61 -10.67 5.94
C SER A 105 0.05 -11.90 5.28
N PRO A 106 -0.66 -12.64 4.40
CA PRO A 106 -0.11 -13.78 3.66
C PRO A 106 0.86 -13.34 2.55
N ILE A 107 0.95 -12.03 2.26
CA ILE A 107 1.87 -11.44 1.28
C ILE A 107 3.01 -10.65 1.95
N GLY A 108 3.09 -10.66 3.29
CA GLY A 108 4.03 -9.82 4.04
C GLY A 108 3.68 -8.32 3.96
N TYR A 109 4.63 -7.46 4.35
CA TYR A 109 4.44 -6.01 4.37
C TYR A 109 5.24 -5.25 3.31
N GLY A 110 6.16 -5.91 2.60
CA GLY A 110 6.84 -5.37 1.41
C GLY A 110 5.86 -4.81 0.38
N PRO A 111 4.82 -5.58 -0.04
CA PRO A 111 3.83 -5.09 -1.00
C PRO A 111 3.00 -3.89 -0.50
N PHE A 112 2.81 -3.75 0.81
CA PHE A 112 2.15 -2.57 1.39
C PHE A 112 3.05 -1.34 1.27
N ALA A 113 4.33 -1.48 1.65
CA ALA A 113 5.31 -0.41 1.51
C ALA A 113 5.47 0.03 0.05
N GLU A 114 5.64 -0.92 -0.88
CA GLU A 114 5.76 -0.62 -2.31
C GLU A 114 4.54 0.10 -2.87
N ALA A 115 3.33 -0.36 -2.54
CA ALA A 115 2.11 0.30 -2.98
C ALA A 115 2.00 1.75 -2.46
N CYS A 116 2.45 2.01 -1.23
CA CYS A 116 2.53 3.37 -0.68
C CYS A 116 3.60 4.23 -1.39
N ILE A 117 4.79 3.66 -1.65
CA ILE A 117 5.90 4.33 -2.36
C ILE A 117 5.48 4.74 -3.77
N GLU A 118 4.75 3.88 -4.49
CA GLU A 118 4.20 4.19 -5.82
C GLU A 118 3.31 5.43 -5.82
N GLN A 119 2.61 5.70 -4.70
CA GLN A 119 1.75 6.87 -4.53
C GLN A 119 2.50 8.10 -4.01
N ARG A 120 3.82 8.02 -3.84
CA ARG A 120 4.70 9.11 -3.40
C ARG A 120 4.24 9.77 -2.09
N ILE A 121 3.70 8.98 -1.18
CA ILE A 121 3.30 9.48 0.14
C ILE A 121 4.50 9.72 1.04
N ALA A 122 4.29 10.50 2.09
CA ALA A 122 5.32 10.86 3.04
C ALA A 122 5.99 9.62 3.67
N PRO A 123 7.34 9.60 3.80
CA PRO A 123 8.08 8.46 4.36
C PRO A 123 7.55 7.96 5.71
N GLU A 124 7.00 8.84 6.53
CA GLU A 124 6.45 8.56 7.86
C GLU A 124 5.24 7.62 7.80
N ILE A 125 4.49 7.64 6.70
CA ILE A 125 3.34 6.75 6.49
C ILE A 125 3.81 5.38 5.94
N VAL A 126 4.92 5.35 5.20
CA VAL A 126 5.48 4.12 4.62
C VAL A 126 6.26 3.31 5.66
N ALA A 127 7.04 4.01 6.50
CA ALA A 127 7.98 3.39 7.44
C ALA A 127 7.36 2.31 8.35
N PRO A 128 6.15 2.45 8.91
CA PRO A 128 5.53 1.41 9.72
C PRO A 128 5.30 0.08 8.99
N TYR A 129 5.10 0.10 7.66
CA TYR A 129 5.01 -1.13 6.88
C TYR A 129 6.39 -1.77 6.67
N ILE A 130 7.40 -0.95 6.39
CA ILE A 130 8.79 -1.41 6.22
C ILE A 130 9.31 -2.04 7.52
N GLU A 131 9.05 -1.42 8.68
CA GLU A 131 9.55 -1.93 9.97
C GLU A 131 9.02 -3.33 10.32
N ARG A 132 7.86 -3.71 9.78
CA ARG A 132 7.21 -5.03 9.98
C ARG A 132 7.78 -6.12 9.06
N ILE A 133 8.69 -5.78 8.15
CA ILE A 133 9.37 -6.74 7.28
C ILE A 133 10.48 -7.43 8.07
N PRO A 134 10.49 -8.78 8.15
CA PRO A 134 11.51 -9.50 8.93
C PRO A 134 12.93 -9.34 8.38
N SER A 135 13.08 -9.27 7.05
CA SER A 135 14.39 -9.14 6.40
C SER A 135 14.96 -7.73 6.59
N THR A 136 16.07 -7.61 7.33
CA THR A 136 16.78 -6.33 7.48
C THR A 136 17.36 -5.83 6.16
N GLU A 137 17.74 -6.73 5.26
CA GLU A 137 18.21 -6.38 3.91
C GLU A 137 17.09 -5.76 3.05
N GLU A 138 15.90 -6.36 3.07
CA GLU A 138 14.74 -5.81 2.36
C GLU A 138 14.35 -4.44 2.94
N ARG A 139 14.35 -4.32 4.28
CA ARG A 139 14.10 -3.04 4.96
C ARG A 139 15.08 -1.96 4.54
N TYR A 140 16.38 -2.27 4.49
CA TYR A 140 17.40 -1.35 4.01
C TYR A 140 17.04 -0.81 2.62
N GLY A 141 16.76 -1.71 1.67
CA GLY A 141 16.42 -1.31 0.30
C GLY A 141 15.19 -0.40 0.22
N LEU A 142 14.16 -0.67 1.02
CA LEU A 142 12.94 0.16 1.04
C LEU A 142 13.15 1.50 1.75
N PHE A 143 13.92 1.56 2.85
CA PHE A 143 14.25 2.82 3.51
C PHE A 143 15.11 3.73 2.62
N MET A 144 16.03 3.14 1.84
CA MET A 144 16.78 3.85 0.81
C MET A 144 15.85 4.44 -0.25
N LYS A 145 14.86 3.68 -0.75
CA LYS A 145 13.89 4.16 -1.76
C LYS A 145 13.07 5.37 -1.29
N ILE A 146 12.78 5.48 0.01
CA ILE A 146 12.04 6.62 0.59
C ILE A 146 12.93 7.69 1.21
N ASN A 147 14.26 7.60 1.02
CA ASN A 147 15.24 8.52 1.58
C ASN A 147 15.17 8.67 3.12
N LEU A 148 14.75 7.63 3.83
CA LEU A 148 14.71 7.63 5.29
C LEU A 148 16.07 7.17 5.84
N TRP A 149 17.08 8.03 5.67
CA TRP A 149 18.50 7.72 5.86
C TRP A 149 18.83 7.17 7.25
N ALA A 150 18.26 7.75 8.31
CA ALA A 150 18.48 7.28 9.68
C ALA A 150 18.19 5.77 9.82
N LYS A 151 17.04 5.32 9.32
CA LYS A 151 16.61 3.91 9.37
C LYS A 151 17.43 3.03 8.42
N ALA A 152 17.85 3.56 7.28
CA ALA A 152 18.75 2.84 6.37
C ALA A 152 20.12 2.59 7.02
N ILE A 153 20.69 3.59 7.72
CA ILE A 153 21.95 3.46 8.48
C ILE A 153 21.81 2.40 9.57
N GLU A 154 20.73 2.45 10.37
CA GLU A 154 20.45 1.43 11.40
C GLU A 154 20.39 0.01 10.82
N CYS A 155 19.79 -0.16 9.64
CA CYS A 155 19.73 -1.46 8.97
C CYS A 155 21.12 -1.92 8.51
N ALA A 156 21.92 -1.03 7.91
CA ALA A 156 23.26 -1.34 7.44
C ALA A 156 24.21 -1.70 8.60
N GLN A 157 24.10 -0.99 9.73
CA GLN A 157 24.79 -1.33 10.98
C GLN A 157 24.42 -2.72 11.48
N LYS A 158 23.12 -3.03 11.58
CA LYS A 158 22.64 -4.34 12.05
C LYS A 158 23.13 -5.49 11.17
N LEU A 159 23.28 -5.23 9.87
CA LEU A 159 23.82 -6.18 8.91
C LEU A 159 25.35 -6.28 8.96
N LYS A 160 26.03 -5.39 9.70
CA LYS A 160 27.50 -5.25 9.68
C LYS A 160 28.04 -5.09 8.26
N ASP A 161 27.31 -4.35 7.44
CA ASP A 161 27.62 -4.18 6.03
C ASP A 161 28.20 -2.79 5.76
N ARG A 162 29.53 -2.78 5.60
CA ARG A 162 30.29 -1.57 5.26
C ARG A 162 29.87 -0.98 3.92
N HIS A 163 29.57 -1.81 2.91
CA HIS A 163 29.19 -1.33 1.58
C HIS A 163 27.86 -0.60 1.61
N ARG A 164 26.88 -1.11 2.36
CA ARG A 164 25.58 -0.45 2.53
C ARG A 164 25.69 0.89 3.26
N LEU A 165 26.58 1.02 4.23
CA LEU A 165 26.85 2.31 4.89
C LEU A 165 27.50 3.31 3.92
N LEU A 166 28.47 2.87 3.13
CA LEU A 166 29.08 3.70 2.09
C LEU A 166 28.08 4.11 1.01
N GLN A 167 27.14 3.25 0.67
CA GLN A 167 26.05 3.57 -0.27
C GLN A 167 25.13 4.65 0.28
N VAL A 168 24.77 4.61 1.58
CA VAL A 168 24.00 5.69 2.22
C VAL A 168 24.78 7.00 2.14
N ARG A 169 26.07 6.99 2.51
CA ARG A 169 26.95 8.17 2.46
C ARG A 169 27.07 8.76 1.05
N ALA A 170 27.15 7.92 0.02
CA ALA A 170 27.27 8.40 -1.36
C ALA A 170 25.98 9.04 -1.91
N LEU A 171 24.81 8.59 -1.43
CA LEU A 171 23.51 9.05 -1.94
C LEU A 171 22.89 10.17 -1.08
N CYS A 172 23.20 10.18 0.22
CA CYS A 172 22.72 11.20 1.13
C CYS A 172 23.57 12.47 1.01
N LYS A 173 22.93 13.63 0.83
CA LYS A 173 23.59 14.94 0.72
C LYS A 173 23.56 15.75 2.02
N ASP A 174 23.04 15.18 3.11
CA ASP A 174 22.99 15.87 4.41
C ASP A 174 24.24 15.53 5.24
N PRO A 175 25.06 16.54 5.59
CA PRO A 175 26.30 16.34 6.37
C PRO A 175 26.10 15.64 7.71
N ARG A 176 24.89 15.68 8.30
CA ARG A 176 24.59 15.00 9.56
C ARG A 176 24.68 13.48 9.42
N PHE A 177 24.16 12.94 8.31
CA PHE A 177 24.19 11.50 8.06
C PHE A 177 25.57 11.04 7.61
N GLU A 178 26.32 11.87 6.85
CA GLU A 178 27.71 11.58 6.51
C GLU A 178 28.58 11.42 7.76
N LYS A 179 28.52 12.38 8.69
CA LYS A 179 29.24 12.31 9.97
C LYS A 179 28.86 11.09 10.77
N SER A 180 27.57 10.76 10.82
CA SER A 180 27.08 9.55 11.50
C SER A 180 27.69 8.30 10.88
N VAL A 181 27.66 8.15 9.56
CA VAL A 181 28.28 7.02 8.84
C VAL A 181 29.77 6.95 9.11
N ASP A 182 30.50 8.06 9.02
CA ASP A 182 31.95 8.10 9.21
C ASP A 182 32.36 7.71 10.64
N GLN A 183 31.58 8.13 11.64
CA GLN A 183 31.78 7.71 13.03
C GLN A 183 31.64 6.18 13.18
N ILE A 184 30.62 5.60 12.56
CA ILE A 184 30.35 4.15 12.60
C ILE A 184 31.47 3.36 11.91
N LEU A 185 31.95 3.86 10.77
CA LEU A 185 33.04 3.24 10.00
C LEU A 185 34.39 3.27 10.74
N THR A 186 34.58 4.24 11.64
CA THR A 186 35.83 4.45 12.39
C THR A 186 35.81 3.75 13.75
N SER A 187 34.65 3.65 14.41
CA SER A 187 34.52 3.06 15.75
C SER A 187 34.57 1.52 15.80
N GLY A 188 34.79 0.86 14.66
CA GLY A 188 34.76 -0.61 14.57
C GLY A 188 33.37 -1.22 14.83
N GLY A 189 32.31 -0.41 14.73
CA GLY A 189 30.91 -0.84 14.93
C GLY A 189 30.30 -1.64 13.77
N ILE A 190 31.15 -2.21 12.91
CA ILE A 190 30.81 -3.00 11.71
C ILE A 190 31.65 -4.27 11.76
#